data_AF-A0A4Y4E900-F1
#
_entry.id   AF-A0A4Y4E900-F1
#
_cell.length_a   1.000
_cell.length_b   1.000
_cell.length_c   1.000
_cell.angle_alpha   90.00
_cell.angle_beta   90.00
_cell.angle_gamma   90.00
#
_symmetry.space_group_name_H-M   'P 1'
#
loop_
_entity.id
_entity.type
_entity.pdbx_description
1 polymer ?
#
loop_
_entity_poly.entity_id
_entity_poly.type
_entity_poly.pdbx_seq_one_letter_code
_entity_poly.pdbx_strand_id
1 'polypeptide(L)'
;MSGVSRRVRGLASAVGALLAIGAVAPGAWAEDAPVTTGDEIEVVTPAGMPANEVPEVIEEAFAGEEADPQIQPRAAVAAVSYRWKDHAARTVVIRSDVVTKLRTKHGLTSTSPTRVSTQFPDGNKSIAQGTARVYYATMQKRSCSTIVTCRVTASVRMKTVVEYKIQVPLAEPKGVITSYCEGTTVCPSWVNAVI
;
A
#
# COMPACT_ATOMS: atom_id res chain seq x y z
N MET A 1 -30.00 -62.85 -47.14
CA MET A 1 -29.25 -62.91 -45.86
C MET A 1 -30.08 -62.11 -44.85
N SER A 2 -31.00 -62.75 -44.14
CA SER A 2 -30.79 -63.29 -42.77
C SER A 2 -30.25 -62.21 -41.83
N GLY A 3 -30.91 -61.76 -40.75
CA GLY A 3 -32.16 -62.15 -40.13
C GLY A 3 -32.22 -61.59 -38.69
N VAL A 4 -33.39 -61.75 -38.08
CA VAL A 4 -33.63 -62.03 -36.65
C VAL A 4 -33.52 -60.88 -35.63
N SER A 5 -34.71 -60.38 -35.31
CA SER A 5 -35.24 -59.91 -34.02
C SER A 5 -34.65 -60.56 -32.75
N ARG A 6 -34.51 -59.79 -31.66
CA ARG A 6 -35.03 -60.17 -30.33
C ARG A 6 -35.03 -59.00 -29.34
N ARG A 7 -36.23 -58.67 -28.84
CA ARG A 7 -36.45 -57.99 -27.56
C ARG A 7 -36.20 -58.99 -26.42
N VAL A 8 -35.61 -58.55 -25.31
CA VAL A 8 -35.76 -59.21 -24.01
C VAL A 8 -36.01 -58.14 -22.94
N ARG A 9 -37.14 -58.30 -22.26
CA ARG A 9 -37.49 -57.67 -20.98
C ARG A 9 -37.06 -58.61 -19.85
N GLY A 10 -36.68 -58.07 -18.70
CA GLY A 10 -36.62 -58.78 -17.42
C GLY A 10 -35.84 -57.95 -16.40
N LEU A 11 -36.50 -57.24 -15.49
CA LEU A 11 -37.02 -57.66 -14.17
C LEU A 11 -35.95 -57.68 -13.07
N ALA A 12 -36.06 -56.66 -12.21
CA ALA A 12 -35.94 -56.64 -10.75
C ALA A 12 -34.91 -57.54 -10.05
N SER A 13 -34.09 -56.92 -9.18
CA SER A 13 -34.17 -57.21 -7.74
C SER A 13 -33.42 -56.16 -6.92
N ALA A 14 -34.03 -55.76 -5.80
CA ALA A 14 -33.49 -54.85 -4.81
C ALA A 14 -32.49 -55.56 -3.89
N VAL A 15 -31.39 -54.89 -3.54
CA VAL A 15 -30.64 -55.17 -2.31
C VAL A 15 -30.29 -53.82 -1.69
N GLY A 16 -30.87 -53.56 -0.52
CA GLY A 16 -30.46 -52.46 0.33
C GLY A 16 -29.16 -52.79 1.05
N ALA A 17 -28.34 -51.76 1.25
CA ALA A 17 -27.38 -51.70 2.34
C ALA A 17 -27.25 -50.24 2.79
N LEU A 18 -27.78 -49.96 3.99
CA LEU A 18 -27.34 -48.85 4.83
C LEU A 18 -25.81 -48.91 4.95
N LEU A 19 -25.13 -47.76 4.95
CA LEU A 19 -24.14 -47.41 5.97
C LEU A 19 -23.54 -46.01 5.76
N ALA A 20 -23.49 -45.29 6.88
CA ALA A 20 -22.61 -44.17 7.24
C ALA A 20 -22.80 -42.83 6.49
N ILE A 21 -23.65 -41.98 7.07
CA ILE A 21 -23.44 -40.52 7.06
C ILE A 21 -22.13 -40.28 7.82
N GLY A 22 -21.05 -40.03 7.08
CA GLY A 22 -19.81 -39.53 7.66
C GLY A 22 -20.05 -38.15 8.23
N ALA A 23 -19.93 -38.03 9.55
CA ALA A 23 -19.84 -36.75 10.23
C ALA A 23 -18.67 -35.95 9.63
N VAL A 24 -18.96 -34.77 9.08
CA VAL A 24 -17.92 -33.80 8.75
C VAL A 24 -17.40 -33.27 10.07
N ALA A 25 -16.21 -33.70 10.47
CA ALA A 25 -15.54 -33.12 11.62
C ALA A 25 -15.36 -31.60 11.38
N PRO A 26 -15.57 -30.76 12.40
CA PRO A 26 -15.22 -29.34 12.32
C PRO A 26 -13.73 -29.23 11.98
N GLY A 27 -13.43 -28.37 11.01
CA GLY A 27 -12.11 -28.20 10.41
C GLY A 27 -10.99 -28.25 11.44
N ALA A 28 -10.16 -29.29 11.32
CA ALA A 28 -8.80 -29.20 11.78
C ALA A 28 -8.21 -27.96 11.12
N TRP A 29 -7.72 -27.06 11.98
CA TRP A 29 -6.94 -25.91 11.60
C TRP A 29 -5.81 -26.47 10.75
N ALA A 30 -5.79 -26.11 9.46
CA ALA A 30 -4.64 -26.39 8.63
C ALA A 30 -3.46 -25.69 9.30
N GLU A 31 -2.61 -26.47 9.96
CA GLU A 31 -1.33 -26.00 10.42
C GLU A 31 -0.62 -25.48 9.17
N ASP A 32 -0.26 -24.19 9.19
CA ASP A 32 0.48 -23.53 8.11
C ASP A 32 1.62 -24.45 7.68
N ALA A 33 1.57 -24.89 6.42
CA ALA A 33 2.64 -25.68 5.84
C ALA A 33 3.97 -24.92 6.03
N PRO A 34 5.06 -25.59 6.43
CA PRO A 34 6.34 -24.93 6.58
C PRO A 34 6.74 -24.29 5.25
N VAL A 35 7.02 -22.98 5.27
CA VAL A 35 7.58 -22.20 4.15
C VAL A 35 8.72 -23.01 3.54
N THR A 36 8.49 -23.51 2.32
CA THR A 36 9.50 -24.23 1.57
C THR A 36 10.58 -23.25 1.12
N THR A 37 11.84 -23.59 1.38
CA THR A 37 13.04 -22.86 0.99
C THR A 37 13.11 -22.74 -0.54
N GLY A 38 12.52 -21.67 -1.09
CA GLY A 38 12.42 -21.48 -2.53
C GLY A 38 11.69 -20.21 -2.97
N ASP A 39 10.85 -19.62 -2.10
CA ASP A 39 10.14 -18.40 -2.45
C ASP A 39 11.04 -17.15 -2.28
N GLU A 40 11.40 -16.54 -3.40
CA GLU A 40 12.12 -15.26 -3.47
C GLU A 40 11.22 -14.16 -2.90
N ILE A 41 11.62 -13.54 -1.77
CA ILE A 41 10.83 -12.51 -1.10
C ILE A 41 11.04 -11.19 -1.82
N GLU A 42 9.94 -10.57 -2.27
CA GLU A 42 9.97 -9.24 -2.86
C GLU A 42 9.79 -8.16 -1.78
N VAL A 43 10.76 -7.28 -1.63
CA VAL A 43 10.73 -6.17 -0.68
C VAL A 43 10.84 -4.85 -1.42
N VAL A 44 10.06 -3.84 -1.03
CA VAL A 44 10.17 -2.49 -1.60
C VAL A 44 10.59 -1.53 -0.50
N THR A 45 11.70 -0.84 -0.70
CA THR A 45 12.27 0.13 0.26
C THR A 45 12.88 1.33 -0.49
N PRO A 46 12.92 2.53 0.11
CA PRO A 46 13.71 3.62 -0.46
C PRO A 46 15.20 3.36 -0.26
N ALA A 47 16.03 3.81 -1.20
CA ALA A 47 17.48 3.60 -1.16
C ALA A 47 18.16 4.24 0.07
N GLY A 48 17.56 5.30 0.62
CA GLY A 48 18.02 5.95 1.84
C GLY A 48 17.65 5.24 3.16
N MET A 49 16.84 4.17 3.12
CA MET A 49 16.48 3.41 4.32
C MET A 49 17.57 2.36 4.63
N PRO A 50 18.10 2.32 5.86
CA PRO A 50 19.10 1.32 6.23
C PRO A 50 18.48 -0.07 6.23
N ALA A 51 19.26 -1.08 5.84
CA ALA A 51 18.77 -2.44 5.56
C ALA A 51 18.08 -3.16 6.74
N ASN A 52 18.20 -2.63 7.96
CA ASN A 52 17.66 -3.22 9.19
C ASN A 52 16.56 -2.37 9.85
N GLU A 53 16.16 -1.24 9.27
CA GLU A 53 15.03 -0.46 9.79
C GLU A 53 13.76 -0.90 9.07
N VAL A 54 12.85 -1.52 9.82
CA VAL A 54 11.43 -1.52 9.45
C VAL A 54 10.90 -0.17 9.96
N PRO A 55 10.41 0.72 9.10
CA PRO A 55 9.89 1.99 9.59
C PRO A 55 8.73 1.68 10.53
N GLU A 56 8.80 2.20 11.75
CA GLU A 56 7.69 2.10 12.69
C GLU A 56 6.51 2.86 12.07
N VAL A 57 5.52 2.10 11.58
CA VAL A 57 4.31 2.64 10.97
C VAL A 57 3.40 3.14 12.08
N ILE A 58 3.75 4.28 12.69
CA ILE A 58 2.78 5.04 13.47
C ILE A 58 1.90 5.77 12.45
N GLU A 59 0.87 5.11 11.93
CA GLU A 59 -0.25 5.78 11.26
C GLU A 59 -1.22 6.21 12.36
N GLU A 60 -1.02 7.41 12.93
CA GLU A 60 -2.07 7.99 13.76
C GLU A 60 -3.20 8.44 12.83
N ALA A 61 -4.16 7.56 12.61
CA ALA A 61 -5.43 7.89 11.98
C ALA A 61 -6.22 8.80 12.93
N PHE A 62 -6.24 10.10 12.65
CA PHE A 62 -7.10 11.02 13.38
C PHE A 62 -8.52 10.96 12.80
N ALA A 63 -9.48 10.59 13.64
CA ALA A 63 -10.87 10.98 13.43
C ALA A 63 -10.92 12.51 13.55
N GLY A 64 -11.28 13.19 12.47
CA GLY A 64 -11.29 14.66 12.43
C GLY A 64 -12.19 15.23 13.52
N GLU A 65 -11.70 16.24 14.24
CA GLU A 65 -12.52 17.06 15.12
C GLU A 65 -13.56 17.80 14.27
N GLU A 66 -14.85 17.64 14.59
CA GLU A 66 -15.95 18.30 13.88
C GLU A 66 -15.78 19.82 13.95
N ALA A 67 -15.81 20.48 12.79
CA ALA A 67 -15.73 21.92 12.71
C ALA A 67 -17.00 22.58 13.30
N ASP A 68 -16.81 23.52 14.22
CA ASP A 68 -17.86 24.41 14.74
C ASP A 68 -18.60 25.12 13.57
N PRO A 69 -19.93 24.97 13.44
CA PRO A 69 -20.69 25.41 12.26
C PRO A 69 -20.89 26.94 12.12
N GLN A 70 -20.30 27.80 12.96
CA GLN A 70 -20.66 29.23 13.01
C GLN A 70 -19.73 30.23 12.29
N ILE A 71 -18.78 29.82 11.45
CA ILE A 71 -17.96 30.76 10.63
C ILE A 71 -18.12 30.49 9.13
N GLN A 72 -18.59 31.49 8.37
CA GLN A 72 -18.82 31.41 6.91
C GLN A 72 -17.56 30.94 6.13
N PRO A 73 -17.71 30.10 5.09
CA PRO A 73 -16.57 29.38 4.53
C PRO A 73 -15.75 30.26 3.57
N ARG A 74 -14.62 30.76 4.07
CA ARG A 74 -13.39 30.73 3.27
C ARG A 74 -13.23 29.28 2.81
N ALA A 75 -13.08 29.03 1.50
CA ALA A 75 -13.02 27.70 0.89
C ALA A 75 -12.42 26.67 1.88
N ALA A 76 -13.26 25.76 2.37
CA ALA A 76 -12.91 24.90 3.49
C ALA A 76 -11.59 24.19 3.19
N VAL A 77 -10.58 24.42 4.02
CA VAL A 77 -9.30 23.72 3.88
C VAL A 77 -9.58 22.25 4.13
N ALA A 78 -9.18 21.38 3.20
CA ALA A 78 -9.43 19.95 3.31
C ALA A 78 -8.87 19.38 4.63
N ALA A 79 -9.61 18.44 5.22
CA ALA A 79 -9.23 17.79 6.48
C ALA A 79 -7.88 17.07 6.34
N VAL A 80 -7.09 17.07 7.42
CA VAL A 80 -5.87 16.26 7.50
C VAL A 80 -6.27 14.80 7.62
N SER A 81 -5.69 13.95 6.76
CA SER A 81 -5.92 12.51 6.76
C SER A 81 -4.76 11.75 7.41
N TYR A 82 -3.52 12.22 7.24
CA TYR A 82 -2.34 11.58 7.83
C TYR A 82 -1.31 12.61 8.26
N ARG A 83 -0.49 12.21 9.25
CA ARG A 83 0.60 13.02 9.81
C ARG A 83 1.80 12.15 10.14
N TRP A 84 3.00 12.68 9.93
CA TRP A 84 4.25 12.06 10.39
C TRP A 84 5.36 13.10 10.53
N LYS A 85 6.54 12.66 10.99
CA LYS A 85 7.76 13.47 10.99
C LYS A 85 8.64 13.11 9.81
N ASP A 86 9.16 14.11 9.10
CA ASP A 86 10.17 13.91 8.07
C ASP A 86 11.56 13.62 8.65
N HIS A 87 12.56 13.37 7.81
CA HIS A 87 13.95 13.12 8.22
C HIS A 87 14.59 14.23 9.07
N ALA A 88 14.00 15.43 9.10
CA ALA A 88 14.47 16.57 9.88
C ALA A 88 13.50 16.92 11.04
N ALA A 89 12.71 15.95 11.49
CA ALA A 89 11.74 16.06 12.58
C ALA A 89 10.63 17.11 12.38
N ARG A 90 10.36 17.54 11.14
CA ARG A 90 9.27 18.47 10.81
C ARG A 90 7.98 17.71 10.58
N THR A 91 6.88 18.31 11.03
CA THR A 91 5.55 17.74 10.84
C THR A 91 5.14 17.83 9.37
N VAL A 92 4.94 16.68 8.74
CA VAL A 92 4.28 16.56 7.44
C VAL A 92 2.83 16.18 7.68
N VAL A 93 1.93 16.82 6.94
CA VAL A 93 0.51 16.44 6.89
C VAL A 93 0.13 16.15 5.46
N ILE A 94 -0.82 15.25 5.24
CA ILE A 94 -1.49 15.08 3.96
C ILE A 94 -2.99 15.28 4.16
N ARG A 95 -3.60 16.07 3.27
CA ARG A 95 -5.02 16.40 3.32
C ARG A 95 -5.80 15.53 2.34
N SER A 96 -7.11 15.36 2.59
CA SER A 96 -7.96 14.40 1.85
C SER A 96 -8.05 14.67 0.34
N ASP A 97 -8.00 15.94 -0.07
CA ASP A 97 -7.93 16.35 -1.48
C ASP A 97 -6.61 15.91 -2.13
N VAL A 98 -5.51 16.02 -1.41
CA VAL A 98 -4.19 15.56 -1.85
C VAL A 98 -4.15 14.04 -1.93
N VAL A 99 -4.69 13.31 -0.96
CA VAL A 99 -4.82 11.84 -1.02
C VAL A 99 -5.54 11.41 -2.29
N THR A 100 -6.67 12.07 -2.60
CA THR A 100 -7.43 11.80 -3.82
C THR A 100 -6.60 12.08 -5.08
N LYS A 101 -5.85 13.18 -5.12
CA LYS A 101 -4.95 13.52 -6.22
C LYS A 101 -3.83 12.49 -6.38
N LEU A 102 -3.18 12.07 -5.30
CA LEU A 102 -2.11 11.05 -5.33
C LEU A 102 -2.60 9.74 -5.94
N ARG A 103 -3.77 9.28 -5.50
CA ARG A 103 -4.40 8.06 -6.03
C ARG A 103 -4.78 8.19 -7.49
N THR A 104 -5.51 9.24 -7.84
CA THR A 104 -6.15 9.36 -9.17
C THR A 104 -5.23 9.89 -10.26
N LYS A 105 -4.19 10.66 -9.92
CA LYS A 105 -3.27 11.26 -10.90
C LYS A 105 -1.90 10.61 -10.93
N HIS A 106 -1.45 10.02 -9.81
CA HIS A 106 -0.08 9.53 -9.68
C HIS A 106 -0.01 8.02 -9.37
N GLY A 107 -1.13 7.31 -9.23
CA GLY A 107 -1.15 5.87 -8.97
C GLY A 107 -0.65 5.47 -7.58
N LEU A 108 -0.58 6.43 -6.66
CA LEU A 108 -0.18 6.18 -5.28
C LEU A 108 -1.45 5.87 -4.47
N THR A 109 -1.79 4.59 -4.39
CA THR A 109 -2.97 4.08 -3.67
C THR A 109 -2.74 3.96 -2.17
N SER A 110 -1.48 3.93 -1.73
CA SER A 110 -1.05 4.00 -0.33
C SER A 110 -0.32 5.32 -0.05
N THR A 111 -0.36 5.79 1.21
CA THR A 111 0.43 6.94 1.70
C THR A 111 1.88 6.58 1.98
N SER A 112 2.18 5.30 2.18
CA SER A 112 3.51 4.80 2.55
C SER A 112 4.64 5.31 1.64
N PRO A 113 4.52 5.30 0.30
CA PRO A 113 5.55 5.83 -0.59
C PRO A 113 5.85 7.31 -0.36
N THR A 114 4.81 8.10 -0.07
CA THR A 114 4.97 9.53 0.23
C THR A 114 5.65 9.73 1.57
N ARG A 115 5.25 8.97 2.59
CA ARG A 115 5.83 9.01 3.93
C ARG A 115 7.32 8.67 3.88
N VAL A 116 7.67 7.49 3.39
CA VAL A 116 9.06 7.00 3.37
C VAL A 116 9.95 7.89 2.48
N SER A 117 9.41 8.50 1.42
CA SER A 117 10.15 9.48 0.61
C SER A 117 10.62 10.71 1.39
N THR A 118 9.88 11.09 2.44
CA THR A 118 10.24 12.25 3.28
C THR A 118 11.06 11.86 4.51
N GLN A 119 10.95 10.61 4.97
CA GLN A 119 11.69 10.05 6.10
C GLN A 119 13.08 9.55 5.70
N PHE A 120 13.22 8.99 4.50
CA PHE A 120 14.45 8.39 3.99
C PHE A 120 14.79 8.90 2.57
N PRO A 121 14.92 10.22 2.36
CA PRO A 121 15.26 10.74 1.04
C PRO A 121 16.72 10.44 0.67
N ASP A 122 16.97 10.16 -0.62
CA ASP A 122 18.33 10.18 -1.20
C ASP A 122 18.90 11.61 -1.16
N GLY A 123 18.01 12.61 -1.18
CA GLY A 123 18.37 14.00 -1.10
C GLY A 123 17.13 14.89 -1.02
N ASN A 124 17.34 16.12 -0.57
CA ASN A 124 16.28 17.12 -0.55
C ASN A 124 16.81 18.49 -0.99
N LYS A 125 15.91 19.33 -1.49
CA LYS A 125 16.21 20.72 -1.81
C LYS A 125 15.10 21.65 -1.33
N SER A 126 15.50 22.84 -0.91
CA SER A 126 14.58 23.95 -0.73
C SER A 126 14.21 24.51 -2.10
N ILE A 127 12.94 24.85 -2.31
CA ILE A 127 12.61 25.74 -3.41
C ILE A 127 13.11 27.13 -3.03
N ALA A 128 13.87 27.80 -3.91
CA ALA A 128 14.45 29.11 -3.62
C ALA A 128 13.36 30.08 -3.13
N GLN A 129 13.62 30.76 -2.01
CA GLN A 129 12.70 31.70 -1.34
C GLN A 129 11.39 31.09 -0.80
N GLY A 130 11.24 29.76 -0.77
CA GLY A 130 10.03 29.07 -0.33
C GLY A 130 10.16 28.34 1.02
N THR A 131 9.02 28.17 1.70
CA THR A 131 8.83 27.21 2.80
C THR A 131 8.61 25.78 2.28
N ALA A 132 8.49 25.62 0.97
CA ALA A 132 8.39 24.35 0.29
C ALA A 132 9.72 23.60 0.19
N ARG A 133 9.64 22.30 0.41
CA ARG A 133 10.75 21.33 0.33
C ARG A 133 10.41 20.26 -0.69
N VAL A 134 11.41 19.89 -1.48
CA VAL A 134 11.33 18.80 -2.44
C VAL A 134 12.23 17.68 -1.96
N TYR A 135 11.65 16.51 -1.72
CA TYR A 135 12.31 15.28 -1.33
C TYR A 135 12.42 14.39 -2.55
N TYR A 136 13.58 13.76 -2.70
CA TYR A 136 13.82 12.73 -3.70
C TYR A 136 14.17 11.44 -2.98
N ALA A 137 13.50 10.35 -3.35
CA ALA A 137 13.80 9.02 -2.83
C ALA A 137 13.74 8.00 -3.96
N THR A 138 14.74 7.14 -4.05
CA THR A 138 14.79 6.09 -5.07
C THR A 138 14.13 4.85 -4.49
N MET A 139 12.91 4.56 -4.93
CA MET A 139 12.23 3.33 -4.56
C MET A 139 12.88 2.16 -5.27
N GLN A 140 13.22 1.11 -4.52
CA GLN A 140 13.86 -0.08 -5.05
C GLN A 140 12.99 -1.30 -4.75
N LYS A 141 12.65 -2.04 -5.79
CA LYS A 141 12.12 -3.39 -5.66
C LYS A 141 13.30 -4.34 -5.52
N ARG A 142 13.31 -5.15 -4.46
CA ARG A 142 14.41 -6.04 -4.10
C ARG A 142 13.95 -7.50 -4.09
N SER A 143 14.68 -8.24 -4.93
CA SER A 143 14.94 -9.66 -4.98
C SER A 143 15.64 -10.33 -3.80
N CYS A 144 14.98 -10.82 -2.75
CA CYS A 144 15.70 -11.45 -1.63
C CYS A 144 15.62 -12.99 -1.65
N SER A 145 16.76 -13.68 -1.83
CA SER A 145 16.84 -15.15 -1.70
C SER A 145 16.93 -15.60 -0.24
N THR A 146 17.46 -14.73 0.61
CA THR A 146 17.45 -14.77 2.08
C THR A 146 17.35 -13.32 2.56
N ILE A 147 17.02 -13.08 3.84
CA ILE A 147 16.93 -11.70 4.40
C ILE A 147 18.22 -10.89 4.18
N VAL A 148 19.38 -11.56 4.04
CA VAL A 148 20.69 -10.93 3.91
C VAL A 148 21.09 -10.69 2.45
N THR A 149 20.64 -11.54 1.52
CA THR A 149 21.07 -11.49 0.12
C THR A 149 19.94 -10.98 -0.77
N CYS A 150 19.95 -9.66 -1.01
CA CYS A 150 18.94 -8.98 -1.82
C CYS A 150 19.55 -8.31 -3.06
N ARG A 151 18.94 -8.52 -4.23
CA ARG A 151 19.28 -7.84 -5.49
C ARG A 151 18.21 -6.83 -5.87
N VAL A 152 18.57 -5.66 -6.38
CA VAL A 152 17.59 -4.71 -6.91
C VAL A 152 17.09 -5.23 -8.27
N THR A 153 15.78 -5.43 -8.40
CA THR A 153 15.13 -5.91 -9.63
C THR A 153 14.45 -4.79 -10.40
N ALA A 154 14.03 -3.72 -9.72
CA ALA A 154 13.53 -2.50 -10.34
C ALA A 154 13.83 -1.29 -9.47
N SER A 155 13.91 -0.11 -10.09
CA SER A 155 14.01 1.15 -9.34
C SER A 155 13.23 2.26 -10.03
N VAL A 156 12.71 3.19 -9.25
CA VAL A 156 12.10 4.42 -9.74
C VAL A 156 12.35 5.55 -8.77
N ARG A 157 12.72 6.73 -9.29
CA ARG A 157 12.93 7.91 -8.46
C ARG A 157 11.58 8.56 -8.19
N MET A 158 11.28 8.77 -6.92
CA MET A 158 10.07 9.43 -6.45
C MET A 158 10.40 10.85 -5.98
N LYS A 159 9.54 11.79 -6.33
CA LYS A 159 9.62 13.19 -5.89
C LYS A 159 8.40 13.53 -5.05
N THR A 160 8.62 14.03 -3.84
CA THR A 160 7.58 14.52 -2.94
C THR A 160 7.80 16.00 -2.64
N VAL A 161 6.76 16.80 -2.79
CA VAL A 161 6.79 18.24 -2.51
C VAL A 161 5.92 18.53 -1.29
N VAL A 162 6.51 19.10 -0.25
CA VAL A 162 5.85 19.46 0.99
C VAL A 162 5.94 20.96 1.20
N GLU A 163 4.82 21.61 1.52
CA GLU A 163 4.76 23.00 1.93
C GLU A 163 4.62 23.11 3.45
N TYR A 164 5.65 23.67 4.10
CA TYR A 164 5.68 23.86 5.54
C TYR A 164 5.09 25.20 5.99
N LYS A 165 4.68 26.07 5.06
CA LYS A 165 3.95 27.29 5.41
C LYS A 165 2.70 26.94 6.23
N ILE A 166 2.62 27.51 7.43
CA ILE A 166 1.46 27.39 8.30
C ILE A 166 0.24 28.04 7.64
N GLN A 167 -0.86 27.31 7.58
CA GLN A 167 -2.15 27.77 7.12
C GLN A 167 -2.94 28.31 8.31
N VAL A 168 -3.28 29.59 8.23
CA VAL A 168 -4.20 30.26 9.16
C VAL A 168 -5.62 30.08 8.59
N PRO A 169 -6.61 29.59 9.37
CA PRO A 169 -6.65 29.56 10.84
C PRO A 169 -6.21 28.25 11.52
N LEU A 170 -5.94 27.17 10.78
CA LEU A 170 -5.72 25.83 11.35
C LEU A 170 -4.44 25.67 12.17
N ALA A 171 -3.52 26.64 12.14
CA ALA A 171 -2.20 26.56 12.79
C ALA A 171 -1.36 25.33 12.38
N GLU A 172 -1.66 24.74 11.21
CA GLU A 172 -1.01 23.56 10.66
C GLU A 172 -0.25 23.87 9.37
N PRO A 173 0.80 23.12 9.02
CA PRO A 173 1.41 23.24 7.70
C PRO A 173 0.38 22.93 6.59
N LYS A 174 0.57 23.53 5.41
CA LYS A 174 -0.20 23.16 4.21
C LYS A 174 -0.04 21.67 3.89
N GLY A 175 1.17 21.13 4.09
CA GLY A 175 1.46 19.72 3.96
C GLY A 175 1.91 19.31 2.56
N VAL A 176 1.76 18.03 2.24
CA VAL A 176 2.10 17.46 0.93
C VAL A 176 1.27 18.17 -0.15
N ILE A 177 1.93 18.67 -1.20
CA ILE A 177 1.29 19.23 -2.39
C ILE A 177 1.08 18.13 -3.45
N THR A 178 2.08 17.26 -3.60
CA THR A 178 2.10 16.16 -4.56
C THR A 178 3.26 15.21 -4.25
N SER A 179 3.09 13.97 -4.66
CA SER A 179 4.12 12.96 -4.74
C SER A 179 3.93 12.20 -6.05
N TYR A 180 5.01 11.90 -6.76
CA TYR A 180 4.94 11.19 -8.04
C TYR A 180 6.29 10.55 -8.40
N CYS A 181 6.24 9.56 -9.29
CA CYS A 181 7.42 8.90 -9.84
C CYS A 181 7.93 9.66 -11.07
N GLU A 182 9.22 9.98 -11.09
CA GLU A 182 9.83 10.69 -12.21
C GLU A 182 9.87 9.81 -13.46
N GLY A 183 9.65 10.41 -14.63
CA GLY A 183 9.66 9.71 -15.91
C GLY A 183 8.37 8.94 -16.24
N THR A 184 7.36 8.93 -15.36
CA THR A 184 6.06 8.30 -15.63
C THR A 184 4.89 9.20 -15.24
N THR A 185 3.73 9.00 -15.88
CA THR A 185 2.49 9.66 -15.46
C THR A 185 1.93 9.05 -14.18
N VAL A 186 1.99 7.73 -14.09
CA VAL A 186 1.49 6.92 -12.98
C VAL A 186 2.66 6.11 -12.43
N CYS A 187 2.81 6.09 -11.10
CA CYS A 187 3.82 5.26 -10.46
C CYS A 187 3.58 3.78 -10.76
N PRO A 188 4.64 2.97 -10.96
CA PRO A 188 4.50 1.52 -10.99
C PRO A 188 3.79 1.01 -9.74
N SER A 189 2.87 0.04 -9.90
CA SER A 189 2.03 -0.44 -8.80
C SER A 189 2.84 -0.98 -7.62
N TRP A 190 3.99 -1.63 -7.88
CA TRP A 190 4.88 -2.18 -6.86
C TRP A 190 5.39 -1.14 -5.87
N VAL A 191 5.43 0.14 -6.25
CA VAL A 191 5.83 1.23 -5.34
C VAL A 191 4.90 1.31 -4.12
N ASN A 192 3.61 0.98 -4.29
CA ASN A 192 2.64 1.03 -3.19
C ASN A 192 2.82 -0.07 -2.14
N ALA A 193 3.65 -1.09 -2.43
CA ALA A 193 4.01 -2.16 -1.50
C ALA A 193 5.28 -1.83 -0.70
N VAL A 194 5.70 -0.56 -0.68
CA VAL A 194 6.82 -0.12 0.15
C VAL A 194 6.52 -0.37 1.62
N ILE A 195 7.47 -1.02 2.28
CA ILE A 195 7.43 -1.28 3.71
C ILE A 195 8.23 -0.25 4.48
#